data_AF-A0A9C7VI91-F1
#
_entry.id   AF-A0A9C7VI91-F1
#
_cell.length_a   1.000
_cell.length_b   1.000
_cell.length_c   1.000
_cell.angle_alpha   90.00
_cell.angle_beta   90.00
_cell.angle_gamma   90.00
#
_symmetry.space_group_name_H-M   'P 1'
#
loop_
_entity.id
_entity.type
_entity.pdbx_description
1 polymer ?
#
loop_
_entity_poly.entity_id
_entity_poly.type
_entity_poly.pdbx_seq_one_letter_code
_entity_poly.pdbx_strand_id
1 'polypeptide(L)' 'MEVNFPPRLGIVDIEVHQIFGRYSGYVISDSGEKIELNDLVGFAEDHKARW' A
#
# COMPACT_ATOMS: atom_id res chain seq x y z
N MET A 1 -23.18 1.68 39.49
CA MET A 1 -23.96 1.22 38.31
C MET A 1 -22.96 1.20 37.17
N GLU A 2 -22.38 0.02 36.91
CA GLU A 2 -21.27 -0.12 35.96
C GLU A 2 -21.82 -0.80 34.71
N VAL A 3 -21.77 -0.10 33.59
CA VAL A 3 -22.21 -0.66 32.31
C VAL A 3 -20.98 -1.23 31.63
N ASN A 4 -20.91 -2.55 31.54
CA ASN A 4 -19.84 -3.27 30.89
C ASN A 4 -20.31 -3.70 29.50
N PHE A 5 -19.78 -3.07 28.45
CA PHE A 5 -19.96 -3.54 27.07
C PHE A 5 -18.73 -4.35 26.68
N PRO A 6 -18.85 -5.67 26.45
CA PRO A 6 -17.73 -6.45 25.96
C PRO A 6 -17.46 -6.08 24.49
N PRO A 7 -16.21 -5.81 24.08
CA PRO A 7 -15.90 -5.68 22.67
C PRO A 7 -16.13 -7.03 21.97
N ARG A 8 -16.99 -7.03 20.95
CA ARG A 8 -17.02 -8.09 19.93
C ARG A 8 -16.28 -7.58 18.70
N LEU A 9 -15.16 -8.19 18.33
CA LEU A 9 -14.58 -8.01 16.99
C LEU A 9 -13.80 -9.27 16.60
N GLY A 10 -14.01 -9.75 15.37
CA GLY A 10 -13.39 -10.95 14.79
C GLY A 10 -11.90 -10.76 14.45
N ILE A 11 -11.35 -11.61 13.57
CA ILE A 11 -9.94 -11.54 13.15
C ILE A 11 -9.79 -10.43 12.11
N VAL A 12 -9.04 -9.38 12.45
CA VAL A 12 -8.59 -8.35 11.50
C VAL A 12 -7.08 -8.47 11.33
N ASP A 13 -6.62 -8.67 10.10
CA ASP A 13 -5.21 -8.80 9.73
C ASP A 13 -4.87 -7.71 8.71
N ILE A 14 -3.85 -6.87 9.00
CA ILE A 14 -3.48 -5.72 8.18
C ILE A 14 -1.95 -5.60 8.12
N GLU A 15 -1.38 -5.78 6.93
CA GLU A 15 0.01 -5.42 6.62
C GLU A 15 0.00 -4.28 5.60
N VAL A 16 0.59 -3.13 5.96
CA VAL A 16 0.78 -1.99 5.07
C VAL A 16 2.27 -1.71 4.95
N HIS A 17 2.81 -1.84 3.74
CA HIS A 17 4.15 -1.37 3.40
C HIS A 17 4.03 -0.18 2.46
N GLN A 18 4.25 1.03 2.99
CA GLN A 18 4.23 2.27 2.22
C GLN A 18 5.62 2.91 2.24
N ILE A 19 6.18 3.16 1.06
CA ILE A 19 7.50 3.78 0.89
C ILE A 19 7.34 5.03 0.05
N PHE A 20 7.96 6.13 0.48
CA PHE A 20 8.06 7.38 -0.27
C PHE A 20 9.50 7.61 -0.72
N GLY A 21 9.69 8.18 -1.91
CA GLY A 21 11.04 8.46 -2.38
C GLY A 21 11.12 8.96 -3.81
N ARG A 22 12.34 8.87 -4.33
CA ARG A 22 12.65 9.08 -5.75
C ARG A 22 12.91 7.74 -6.40
N TYR A 23 12.27 7.50 -7.54
CA TYR A 23 12.35 6.27 -8.29
C TYR A 23 13.03 6.53 -9.63
N SER A 24 14.00 5.68 -9.96
CA SER A 24 14.68 5.67 -11.24
C SER A 24 14.66 4.25 -11.79
N GLY A 25 14.38 4.10 -13.08
CA GLY A 25 14.14 2.80 -13.71
C GLY A 25 13.33 2.98 -14.98
N TYR A 26 12.52 1.99 -15.33
CA TYR A 26 11.62 2.09 -16.48
C TYR A 26 10.32 1.34 -16.24
N VAL A 27 9.30 1.73 -17.00
CA VAL A 27 8.03 1.01 -17.09
C VAL A 27 7.75 0.64 -18.54
N ILE A 28 6.96 -0.41 -18.73
CA ILE A 28 6.42 -0.78 -20.04
C ILE A 28 4.98 -0.32 -20.07
N SER A 29 4.61 0.50 -21.05
CA SER A 29 3.24 0.96 -21.24
C SER A 29 2.35 -0.16 -21.79
N ASP A 30 1.05 0.07 -21.80
CA ASP A 30 0.08 -0.86 -22.40
C ASP A 30 0.29 -1.06 -23.91
N SER A 31 0.96 -0.12 -24.59
CA SER A 31 1.35 -0.27 -26.00
C SER A 31 2.68 -1.00 -26.20
N GLY A 32 3.36 -1.38 -25.11
CA GLY A 32 4.68 -2.01 -25.14
C GLY A 32 5.84 -1.00 -25.21
N GLU A 33 5.57 0.30 -25.14
CA GLU A 33 6.61 1.34 -25.13
C GLU A 33 7.38 1.31 -23.80
N LYS A 34 8.72 1.39 -23.88
CA LYS A 34 9.57 1.52 -22.70
C LYS A 34 9.71 3.01 -22.33
N ILE A 35 9.26 3.36 -21.13
CA ILE A 35 9.34 4.73 -20.60
C ILE A 35 10.38 4.76 -19.48
N GLU A 36 11.42 5.56 -19.66
CA GLU A 36 12.46 5.76 -18.63
C GLU A 36 11.96 6.75 -17.55
N LEU A 37 12.18 6.38 -16.29
CA LEU A 37 11.90 7.18 -15.11
C LEU A 37 13.23 7.66 -14.52
N ASN A 38 13.38 8.98 -14.35
CA ASN A 38 14.56 9.59 -13.76
C ASN A 38 14.14 10.49 -12.60
N ASP A 39 14.51 10.09 -11.37
CA ASP A 39 14.23 10.81 -10.13
C ASP A 39 12.73 11.15 -9.91
N LEU A 40 11.85 10.25 -10.33
CA LEU A 40 10.41 10.42 -10.17
C LEU A 40 10.04 10.44 -8.69
N VAL A 41 9.45 11.55 -8.22
CA VAL A 41 8.92 11.65 -6.85
C VAL A 41 7.61 10.89 -6.75
N GLY A 42 7.51 9.94 -5.82
CA GLY A 42 6.32 9.14 -5.66
C GLY A 42 6.31 8.29 -4.39
N PHE A 43 5.37 7.34 -4.36
CA PHE A 43 5.27 6.33 -3.33
C PHE A 43 4.92 4.97 -3.93
N ALA A 44 5.25 3.89 -3.22
CA ALA A 44 4.83 2.54 -3.50
C ALA A 44 4.11 1.98 -2.27
N GLU A 45 2.98 1.30 -2.49
CA GLU A 45 2.15 0.71 -1.44
C GLU A 45 1.91 -0.78 -1.74
N ASP A 46 2.17 -1.63 -0.76
CA ASP A 46 1.65 -3.00 -0.69
C ASP A 46 0.69 -3.08 0.50
N HIS A 47 -0.56 -3.47 0.24
CA HIS A 47 -1.62 -3.52 1.23
C HIS A 47 -2.28 -4.91 1.19
N LYS A 48 -2.16 -5.63 2.32
CA LYS A 48 -2.85 -6.90 2.55
C LYS A 48 -3.79 -6.74 3.72
N ALA A 49 -5.10 -6.89 3.47
CA ALA A 49 -6.12 -6.84 4.50
C ALA A 49 -6.98 -8.11 4.50
N ARG A 50 -7.21 -8.69 5.69
CA ARG A 50 -8.18 -9.75 5.97
C ARG A 50 -9.08 -9.28 7.11
N TRP A 51 -10.39 -9.36 6.92
CA TRP A 51 -11.40 -8.83 7.84
C TRP A 51 -12.21 -9.95 8.49
#